data_AF-A0A524RLS0-F1
#
_entry.id   AF-A0A524RLS0-F1
#
_cell.length_a   1.000
_cell.length_b   1.000
_cell.length_c   1.000
_cell.angle_alpha   90.00
_cell.angle_beta   90.00
_cell.angle_gamma   90.00
#
_symmetry.space_group_name_H-M   'P 1'
#
loop_
_entity.id
_entity.type
_entity.pdbx_description
1 polymer ?
#
loop_
_entity_poly.entity_id
_entity_poly.type
_entity_poly.pdbx_seq_one_letter_code
_entity_poly.pdbx_strand_id
1 'polypeptide(L)'
;MQDHGKVFVADLPRLSDGQLGNIAREAREVYDSLCRKITELEQRNGFSDQFQGDTLIRANTKRDVTARFLRAIQDEQARRRDNPQLQGAAGESLARCFMEIARHRLPGSTFDSLLQESLDMCSKGVSEVDDSGSEGTLPVVLPIEGLD
;
A
#
# COMPACT_ATOMS: atom_id res chain seq x y z
N MET A 1 16.35 5.45 -15.49
CA MET A 1 15.86 5.95 -14.19
C MET A 1 15.48 7.41 -14.42
N GLN A 2 14.19 7.74 -14.47
CA GLN A 2 13.74 9.12 -14.71
C GLN A 2 14.00 9.92 -13.43
N ASP A 3 14.85 10.94 -13.53
CA ASP A 3 15.16 11.83 -12.43
C ASP A 3 13.90 12.67 -12.13
N HIS A 4 13.25 12.42 -10.99
CA HIS A 4 12.03 13.13 -10.58
C HIS A 4 12.29 14.58 -10.15
N GLY A 5 13.55 15.05 -10.24
CA GLY A 5 13.93 16.39 -9.85
C GLY A 5 13.85 16.58 -8.33
N LYS A 6 13.88 17.83 -7.87
CA LYS A 6 13.77 18.14 -6.44
C LYS A 6 12.31 17.99 -6.00
N VAL A 7 12.05 17.03 -5.12
CA VAL A 7 10.73 16.80 -4.51
C VAL A 7 10.74 17.30 -3.08
N PHE A 8 9.72 18.06 -2.69
CA PHE A 8 9.53 18.52 -1.31
C PHE A 8 8.38 17.77 -0.64
N VAL A 9 8.37 17.78 0.70
CA VAL A 9 7.29 17.15 1.49
C VAL A 9 5.91 17.69 1.11
N ALA A 10 5.82 18.97 0.75
CA ALA A 10 4.57 19.61 0.32
C ALA A 10 4.01 19.05 -1.00
N ASP A 11 4.84 18.38 -1.81
CA ASP A 11 4.44 17.84 -3.10
C ASP A 11 3.84 16.44 -2.99
N LEU A 12 4.12 15.72 -1.89
CA LEU A 12 3.73 14.31 -1.71
C LEU A 12 2.22 14.05 -1.93
N PRO A 13 1.28 14.89 -1.47
CA PRO A 13 -0.15 14.67 -1.69
C PRO A 13 -0.56 14.70 -3.17
N ARG A 14 0.23 15.34 -4.04
CA ARG A 14 -0.07 15.49 -5.48
C ARG A 14 0.49 14.35 -6.33
N LEU A 15 1.33 13.50 -5.76
CA LEU A 15 1.98 12.39 -6.47
C LEU A 15 1.09 11.15 -6.49
N SER A 16 1.19 10.33 -7.52
CA SER A 16 0.55 9.01 -7.57
C SER A 16 1.24 8.00 -6.65
N ASP A 17 0.59 6.89 -6.33
CA ASP A 17 1.16 5.85 -5.47
C ASP A 17 2.43 5.23 -6.07
N GLY A 18 2.45 5.06 -7.40
CA GLY A 18 3.64 4.61 -8.11
C GLY A 18 4.80 5.61 -8.03
N GLN A 19 4.51 6.91 -8.12
CA GLN A 19 5.52 7.96 -7.95
C GLN A 19 6.05 7.99 -6.51
N LEU A 20 5.17 7.90 -5.50
CA LEU A 20 5.57 7.79 -4.10
C LEU A 20 6.46 6.56 -3.86
N GLY A 21 6.13 5.42 -4.48
CA GLY A 21 6.94 4.21 -4.42
C GLY A 21 8.35 4.38 -5.01
N ASN A 22 8.45 5.02 -6.18
CA ASN A 22 9.74 5.28 -6.82
C ASN A 22 10.61 6.23 -5.98
N ILE A 23 10.04 7.33 -5.51
CA ILE A 23 10.76 8.31 -4.69
C ILE A 23 11.16 7.70 -3.34
N ALA A 24 10.33 6.85 -2.73
CA ALA A 24 10.69 6.14 -1.51
C ALA A 24 11.91 5.23 -1.72
N ARG A 25 11.96 4.49 -2.83
CA ARG A 25 13.10 3.64 -3.18
C ARG A 25 14.36 4.46 -3.37
N GLU A 26 14.30 5.55 -4.14
CA GLU A 26 15.43 6.44 -4.37
C GLU A 26 15.93 7.10 -3.07
N ALA A 27 15.02 7.59 -2.24
CA ALA A 27 15.37 8.17 -0.94
C ALA A 27 16.01 7.14 0.00
N ARG A 28 15.58 5.87 -0.06
CA ARG A 28 16.19 4.77 0.69
C ARG A 28 17.60 4.46 0.21
N GLU A 29 17.82 4.37 -1.10
CA GLU A 29 19.16 4.19 -1.68
C GLU A 29 20.11 5.32 -1.26
N VAL A 30 19.63 6.57 -1.27
CA VAL A 30 20.40 7.73 -0.78
C VAL A 30 20.67 7.64 0.72
N TYR A 31 19.67 7.24 1.52
CA TYR A 31 19.84 7.07 2.97
C TYR A 31 20.90 6.01 3.29
N ASP A 32 20.84 4.85 2.65
CA ASP A 32 21.79 3.76 2.87
C ASP A 32 23.21 4.15 2.43
N SER A 33 23.32 4.88 1.31
CA SER A 33 24.59 5.45 0.86
C SER A 33 25.18 6.44 1.89
N LEU A 34 24.33 7.29 2.49
CA LEU A 34 24.75 8.22 3.54
C LEU A 34 25.20 7.50 4.81
N CYS A 35 24.48 6.47 5.24
CA CYS A 35 24.86 5.65 6.38
C CYS A 35 26.23 5.01 6.19
N ARG A 36 26.48 4.38 5.03
CA ARG A 36 27.80 3.79 4.71
C ARG A 36 28.90 4.85 4.74
N LYS A 37 28.66 6.00 4.10
CA LYS A 37 29.62 7.11 4.03
C LYS A 37 29.93 7.68 5.42
N ILE A 38 28.94 7.80 6.29
CA ILE A 38 29.14 8.27 7.67
C ILE A 38 30.04 7.29 8.42
N THR A 39 29.77 5.99 8.35
CA THR A 39 30.60 4.95 8.98
C THR A 39 32.05 5.00 8.47
N GLU A 40 32.26 5.16 7.15
CA GLU A 40 33.59 5.31 6.56
C GLU A 40 34.32 6.57 7.05
N LEU A 41 33.62 7.69 7.20
CA LEU A 41 34.18 8.94 7.70
C LEU A 41 34.53 8.83 9.20
N GLU A 42 33.67 8.20 10.00
CA GLU A 42 33.91 7.95 11.42
C GLU A 42 35.14 7.08 11.66
N GLN A 43 35.37 6.06 10.83
CA GLN A 43 36.57 5.20 10.89
C GLN A 43 37.86 5.95 10.53
N ARG A 44 37.78 6.94 9.63
CA ARG A 44 38.92 7.78 9.21
C ARG A 44 39.22 8.91 10.20
N ASN A 45 38.25 9.25 11.06
CA ASN A 45 38.30 10.37 12.00
C ASN A 45 39.29 10.18 13.17
N GLY A 46 40.14 9.15 13.14
CA GLY A 46 41.28 8.99 14.05
C GLY A 46 42.39 10.03 13.87
N PHE A 47 42.32 10.87 12.83
CA PHE A 47 43.27 11.96 12.58
C PHE A 47 42.53 13.29 12.49
N SER A 48 42.79 14.15 13.48
CA SER A 48 42.21 15.46 13.75
C SER A 48 42.38 16.46 12.59
N ASP A 49 41.46 16.41 11.63
CA ASP A 49 41.31 17.41 10.58
C ASP A 49 39.91 18.04 10.68
N GLN A 50 39.87 19.35 10.91
CA GLN A 50 38.64 20.12 11.13
C GLN A 50 37.70 20.06 9.91
N PHE A 51 38.26 19.89 8.71
CA PHE A 51 37.49 19.69 7.48
C PHE A 51 36.73 18.35 7.43
N GLN A 52 37.26 17.30 8.05
CA GLN A 52 36.59 16.00 8.15
C GLN A 52 35.40 16.07 9.12
N GLY A 53 35.55 16.81 10.23
CA GLY A 53 34.47 17.10 11.16
C GLY A 53 33.27 17.79 10.48
N ASP A 54 33.53 18.85 9.72
CA ASP A 54 32.47 19.56 8.96
C ASP A 54 31.78 18.66 7.93
N THR A 55 32.55 17.80 7.26
CA THR A 55 32.02 16.84 6.29
C THR A 55 31.11 15.81 6.97
N LEU A 56 31.49 15.32 8.14
CA LEU A 56 30.71 14.38 8.94
C LEU A 56 29.41 15.02 9.46
N ILE A 57 29.47 16.26 9.93
CA ILE A 57 28.29 17.03 10.38
C ILE A 57 27.28 17.19 9.23
N ARG A 58 27.76 17.57 8.04
CA ARG A 58 26.91 17.71 6.84
C ARG A 58 26.30 16.37 6.41
N ALA A 59 27.08 15.29 6.45
CA ALA A 59 26.61 13.96 6.10
C ALA A 59 25.50 13.48 7.06
N ASN A 60 25.70 13.64 8.37
CA ASN A 60 24.69 13.34 9.40
C ASN A 60 23.42 14.18 9.21
N THR A 61 23.57 15.50 9.01
CA THR A 61 22.43 16.38 8.75
C THR A 61 21.64 15.92 7.52
N LYS A 62 22.33 15.56 6.43
CA LYS A 62 21.68 15.06 5.22
C LYS A 62 20.98 13.72 5.47
N ARG A 63 21.60 12.79 6.21
CA ARG A 63 20.98 11.51 6.61
C ARG A 63 19.68 11.75 7.36
N ASP A 64 19.71 12.65 8.34
CA ASP A 64 18.56 12.92 9.21
C ASP A 64 17.41 13.59 8.44
N VAL A 65 17.73 14.51 7.52
CA VAL A 65 16.75 15.10 6.59
C VAL A 65 16.14 14.02 5.69
N THR A 66 16.96 13.14 5.11
CA THR A 66 16.46 12.02 4.28
C THR A 66 15.59 11.06 5.09
N ALA A 67 15.94 10.79 6.36
CA ALA A 67 15.14 9.95 7.25
C ALA A 67 13.75 10.56 7.51
N ARG A 68 13.69 11.87 7.78
CA ARG A 68 12.42 12.59 7.94
C ARG A 68 11.61 12.59 6.65
N PHE A 69 12.26 12.74 5.50
CA PHE A 69 11.60 12.66 4.20
C PHE A 69 10.99 11.28 3.94
N LEU A 70 11.72 10.20 4.23
CA LEU A 70 11.20 8.83 4.15
C LEU A 70 9.97 8.63 5.05
N ARG A 71 10.01 9.15 6.28
CA ARG A 71 8.87 9.10 7.20
C ARG A 71 7.66 9.84 6.64
N ALA A 72 7.85 11.03 6.07
CA ALA A 72 6.76 11.78 5.45
C ALA A 72 6.10 11.02 4.28
N ILE A 73 6.89 10.27 3.49
CA ILE A 73 6.34 9.41 2.43
C ILE A 73 5.53 8.26 3.03
N GLN A 74 6.02 7.63 4.09
CA GLN A 74 5.30 6.55 4.78
C GLN A 74 3.99 7.03 5.39
N ASP A 75 4.01 8.18 6.05
CA ASP A 75 2.83 8.80 6.65
C ASP A 75 1.78 9.13 5.57
N GLU A 76 2.20 9.67 4.42
CA GLU A 76 1.32 9.93 3.28
C GLU A 76 0.74 8.64 2.68
N GLN A 77 1.55 7.60 2.53
CA GLN A 77 1.08 6.29 2.05
C GLN A 77 0.08 5.65 3.03
N ALA A 78 0.32 5.74 4.34
CA ALA A 78 -0.60 5.26 5.35
C ALA A 78 -1.93 6.04 5.30
N ARG A 79 -1.86 7.38 5.22
CA ARG A 79 -3.04 8.25 5.08
C ARG A 79 -3.92 7.87 3.88
N ARG A 80 -3.31 7.45 2.76
CA ARG A 80 -4.05 6.99 1.58
C ARG A 80 -4.70 5.63 1.78
N ARG A 81 -3.99 4.67 2.39
CA ARG A 81 -4.53 3.34 2.70
C ARG A 81 -5.71 3.42 3.66
N ASP A 82 -5.62 4.32 4.65
CA ASP A 82 -6.63 4.48 5.69
C ASP A 82 -7.75 5.46 5.27
N ASN A 83 -7.75 5.94 4.02
CA ASN A 83 -8.79 6.84 3.54
C ASN A 83 -10.09 6.06 3.26
N PRO A 84 -11.15 6.24 4.06
CA PRO A 84 -12.40 5.48 3.92
C PRO A 84 -13.10 5.75 2.58
N GLN A 85 -12.91 6.93 1.98
CA GLN A 85 -13.49 7.25 0.67
C GLN A 85 -12.83 6.45 -0.45
N LEU A 86 -11.50 6.30 -0.39
CA LEU A 86 -10.76 5.46 -1.34
C LEU A 86 -11.13 3.99 -1.17
N GLN A 87 -11.25 3.52 0.07
CA GLN A 87 -11.67 2.14 0.37
C GLN A 87 -13.08 1.86 -0.16
N GLY A 88 -14.04 2.75 0.11
CA GLY A 88 -15.41 2.61 -0.38
C GLY A 88 -15.48 2.60 -1.91
N ALA A 89 -14.81 3.56 -2.56
CA ALA A 89 -14.77 3.63 -4.02
C ALA A 89 -14.10 2.40 -4.66
N ALA A 90 -13.01 1.90 -4.07
CA ALA A 90 -12.33 0.70 -4.55
C ALA A 90 -13.20 -0.56 -4.37
N GLY A 91 -13.86 -0.69 -3.22
CA GLY A 91 -14.78 -1.79 -2.95
C GLY A 91 -15.95 -1.83 -3.93
N GLU A 92 -16.61 -0.69 -4.13
CA GLU A 92 -17.70 -0.60 -5.09
C GLU A 92 -17.24 -0.83 -6.54
N SER A 93 -16.09 -0.27 -6.93
CA SER A 93 -15.55 -0.44 -8.29
C SER A 93 -15.18 -1.90 -8.56
N LEU A 94 -14.55 -2.57 -7.59
CA LEU A 94 -14.19 -3.97 -7.69
C LEU A 94 -15.43 -4.86 -7.78
N ALA A 95 -16.43 -4.62 -6.92
CA ALA A 95 -17.69 -5.35 -6.96
C ALA A 95 -18.42 -5.17 -8.29
N ARG A 96 -18.51 -3.93 -8.81
CA ARG A 96 -19.10 -3.65 -10.13
C ARG A 96 -18.33 -4.34 -11.26
N CYS A 97 -17.00 -4.26 -11.26
CA CYS A 97 -16.16 -4.92 -12.26
C CYS A 97 -16.32 -6.44 -12.22
N PHE A 98 -16.33 -7.04 -11.03
CA PHE A 98 -16.56 -8.47 -10.85
C PHE A 98 -17.93 -8.90 -11.39
N MET A 99 -18.99 -8.16 -11.04
CA MET A 99 -20.35 -8.43 -11.53
C MET A 99 -20.43 -8.31 -13.06
N GLU A 100 -19.78 -7.31 -13.65
CA GLU A 100 -19.73 -7.14 -15.10
C GLU A 100 -19.01 -8.31 -15.78
N ILE A 101 -17.86 -8.73 -15.24
CA ILE A 101 -17.11 -9.89 -15.74
C ILE A 101 -17.95 -11.17 -15.60
N ALA A 102 -18.59 -11.38 -14.46
CA ALA A 102 -19.43 -12.55 -14.21
C ALA A 102 -20.61 -12.62 -15.19
N ARG A 103 -21.28 -11.49 -15.45
CA ARG A 103 -22.36 -11.37 -16.43
C ARG A 103 -21.91 -11.73 -17.86
N HIS A 104 -20.67 -11.38 -18.22
CA HIS A 104 -20.10 -11.73 -19.53
C HIS A 104 -19.63 -13.18 -19.66
N ARG A 105 -19.34 -13.85 -18.54
CA ARG A 105 -18.73 -15.20 -18.53
C ARG A 105 -19.73 -16.31 -18.23
N LEU A 106 -20.84 -16.00 -17.58
CA LEU A 106 -21.88 -16.96 -17.27
C LEU A 106 -23.05 -16.85 -18.26
N PRO A 107 -23.74 -17.97 -18.57
CA PRO A 107 -25.04 -17.90 -19.24
C PRO A 107 -26.00 -17.02 -18.42
N GLY A 108 -26.77 -16.16 -19.09
CA GLY A 108 -27.61 -15.15 -18.41
C GLY A 108 -28.53 -15.74 -17.33
N SER A 109 -29.18 -16.87 -17.62
CA SER A 109 -30.06 -17.56 -16.66
C SER A 109 -29.32 -18.08 -15.42
N THR A 110 -28.06 -18.50 -15.58
CA THR A 110 -27.23 -18.99 -14.47
C THR A 110 -26.76 -17.82 -13.60
N PHE A 111 -26.34 -16.72 -14.21
CA PHE A 111 -25.97 -15.50 -13.49
C PHE A 111 -27.14 -14.95 -12.68
N ASP A 112 -28.31 -14.82 -13.31
CA ASP A 112 -29.50 -14.25 -12.65
C ASP A 112 -29.97 -15.14 -11.48
N SER A 113 -29.92 -16.48 -11.65
CA SER A 113 -30.26 -17.43 -10.57
C SER A 113 -29.30 -17.31 -9.38
N LEU A 114 -27.99 -17.27 -9.62
CA LEU A 114 -26.97 -17.15 -8.57
C LEU A 114 -27.03 -15.78 -7.87
N LEU A 115 -27.31 -14.72 -8.63
CA LEU A 115 -27.49 -13.38 -8.07
C LEU A 115 -28.71 -13.33 -7.16
N GLN A 116 -29.83 -13.88 -7.61
CA GLN A 116 -31.06 -13.93 -6.82
C GLN A 116 -30.86 -14.76 -5.55
N GLU A 117 -30.24 -15.93 -5.65
CA GLU A 117 -29.91 -16.76 -4.48
C GLU A 117 -29.02 -16.01 -3.48
N SER A 118 -28.00 -15.31 -3.98
CA SER A 118 -27.09 -14.52 -3.12
C SER A 118 -27.81 -13.36 -2.43
N LEU A 119 -28.69 -12.64 -3.15
CA LEU A 119 -29.51 -11.57 -2.57
C LEU A 119 -30.49 -12.09 -1.52
N ASP A 120 -31.11 -13.24 -1.79
CA ASP A 120 -32.00 -13.91 -0.84
C ASP A 120 -31.25 -14.32 0.44
N MET A 121 -30.03 -14.87 0.31
CA MET A 121 -29.18 -15.20 1.46
C MET A 121 -28.75 -13.95 2.25
N CYS A 122 -28.36 -12.87 1.57
CA CYS A 122 -28.03 -11.61 2.24
C CYS A 122 -29.23 -11.00 2.98
N SER A 123 -30.43 -11.07 2.39
CA SER A 123 -31.65 -10.57 3.04
C SER A 123 -32.02 -11.38 4.28
N LYS A 124 -31.78 -12.69 4.28
CA LYS A 124 -32.01 -13.59 5.43
C LYS A 124 -30.97 -13.42 6.53
N GLY A 125 -29.71 -13.17 6.17
CA GLY A 125 -28.63 -12.92 7.14
C GLY A 125 -28.78 -11.61 7.92
N VAL A 126 -29.52 -10.62 7.40
CA VAL A 126 -29.84 -9.37 8.12
C VAL A 126 -30.96 -9.58 9.16
N SER A 127 -31.75 -10.65 9.04
CA SER A 127 -32.83 -11.00 9.98
C SER A 127 -32.41 -11.92 11.14
N GLU A 128 -31.18 -12.45 11.15
CA GLU A 128 -30.69 -13.38 12.19
C GLU A 128 -29.62 -12.77 13.12
N VAL A 129 -29.41 -11.44 13.11
CA VAL A 129 -28.40 -10.78 13.96
C VAL A 129 -28.90 -10.35 15.35
N ASP A 130 -30.15 -10.65 15.70
CA ASP A 130 -30.64 -10.63 17.08
C ASP A 130 -30.97 -12.07 17.52
N ASP A 131 -29.93 -12.81 17.90
CA ASP A 131 -29.88 -13.71 19.06
C ASP A 131 -28.83 -14.84 18.87
N SER A 132 -27.98 -14.98 19.88
CA SER A 132 -26.99 -16.05 20.10
C SER A 132 -25.75 -16.12 19.19
N GLY A 133 -24.59 -15.83 19.79
CA GLY A 133 -23.28 -16.07 19.18
C GLY A 133 -23.02 -17.56 18.98
N SER A 134 -22.49 -17.93 17.82
CA SER A 134 -21.75 -19.19 17.61
C SER A 134 -21.01 -19.17 16.26
N GLU A 135 -19.70 -19.40 16.35
CA GLU A 135 -18.71 -19.86 15.38
C GLU A 135 -18.97 -19.73 13.86
N GLY A 136 -18.11 -18.92 13.22
CA GLY A 136 -17.98 -18.82 11.77
C GLY A 136 -17.63 -20.16 11.13
N THR A 137 -18.55 -20.67 10.31
CA THR A 137 -18.28 -21.74 9.35
C THR A 137 -17.92 -21.09 8.02
N LEU A 138 -16.66 -21.22 7.62
CA LEU A 138 -16.20 -20.85 6.27
C LEU A 138 -16.93 -21.72 5.22
N PRO A 139 -17.30 -21.19 4.05
CA PRO A 139 -18.00 -21.95 3.03
C PRO A 139 -17.11 -23.09 2.50
N VAL A 140 -17.63 -24.32 2.57
CA VAL A 140 -17.01 -25.51 2.00
C VAL A 140 -17.03 -25.40 0.48
N VAL A 141 -15.86 -25.21 -0.12
CA VAL A 141 -15.68 -25.33 -1.58
C VAL A 141 -15.72 -26.83 -1.91
N LEU A 142 -16.80 -27.27 -2.53
CA LEU A 142 -16.88 -28.64 -3.07
C LEU A 142 -16.00 -28.76 -4.33
N PRO A 143 -15.25 -29.86 -4.50
CA PRO A 143 -14.50 -30.10 -5.73
C PRO A 143 -15.47 -30.35 -6.90
N ILE A 144 -15.19 -29.74 -8.05
CA ILE A 144 -15.86 -30.06 -9.31
C ILE A 144 -15.30 -31.39 -9.80
N GLU A 145 -16.02 -32.48 -9.57
CA GLU A 145 -15.74 -33.76 -10.22
C GLU A 145 -16.48 -33.84 -11.56
N GLY A 146 -15.72 -34.15 -12.63
CA GLY A 146 -16.25 -34.80 -13.82
C GLY A 146 -16.69 -33.90 -14.97
N LEU A 147 -15.76 -33.64 -15.90
CA LEU A 147 -16.08 -33.60 -17.33
C LEU A 147 -15.17 -34.64 -18.01
N ASP A 148 -15.75 -35.80 -18.33
CA ASP A 148 -15.33 -36.60 -19.49
C ASP A 148 -15.64 -35.83 -20.79
#